data_AF-A0A3P7L7G4-F1
#
_entry.id   AF-A0A3P7L7G4-F1
#
_cell.length_a   1.000
_cell.length_b   1.000
_cell.length_c   1.000
_cell.angle_alpha   90.00
_cell.angle_beta   90.00
_cell.angle_gamma   90.00
#
_symmetry.space_group_name_H-M   'P 1'
#
loop_
_entity.id
_entity.type
_entity.pdbx_description
1 polymer ?
#
loop_
_entity_poly.entity_id
_entity_poly.type
_entity_poly.pdbx_seq_one_letter_code
_entity_poly.pdbx_strand_id
1 'polypeptide(L)'
;MNLLEILSRFDFETADSIIYDESFDRSITCKKSGKLDAILMWWDLDMDGTGKFWIDMAPKWANNAYHWRDHWMQAVYYLPHRVNVEKNQKFILKCSHDEFSMWFCVGEEYISYYKFANVNVVKSTADVSADQNVIIGEPFYLSAMTPWQNLRFWYDVQSLKKRLGSSTEIYPQTATLYGMCERFDHLQNTAAPVGEVNGFDLSLFDDLSQKARLATTALVDNHPLWEYGGVATSDRFEVLRFDLQEDPHDLHANFKIDSLHDTNGIPLWMEWHFGNYSHSTGLKHESKTGESPAWKEGVRQGVYLLSPALLQQKSIRIDARFDSKIGEVSLQFY
;
A
#
# COMPACT_ATOMS: atom_id res chain seq x y z
N MET A 1 -19.85 11.26 -14.64
CA MET A 1 -19.53 11.15 -16.07
C MET A 1 -18.25 11.94 -16.23
N ASN A 2 -17.15 11.21 -16.20
CA ASN A 2 -15.82 11.78 -16.13
C ASN A 2 -15.50 12.42 -17.48
N LEU A 3 -14.71 13.49 -17.42
CA LEU A 3 -14.24 14.17 -18.61
C LEU A 3 -12.95 13.46 -19.05
N LEU A 4 -12.91 13.01 -20.29
CA LEU A 4 -11.78 12.34 -20.92
C LEU A 4 -11.21 13.34 -21.92
N GLU A 5 -9.96 13.74 -21.75
CA GLU A 5 -9.27 14.69 -22.63
C GLU A 5 -7.85 14.20 -22.86
N ILE A 6 -7.36 14.41 -24.08
CA ILE A 6 -5.97 14.12 -24.43
C ILE A 6 -5.12 15.29 -23.94
N LEU A 7 -4.19 15.00 -23.04
CA LEU A 7 -3.28 15.99 -22.48
C LEU A 7 -2.08 16.17 -23.41
N SER A 8 -1.20 15.17 -23.52
CA SER A 8 -0.03 15.18 -24.41
C SER A 8 -0.20 14.17 -25.56
N ARG A 9 0.61 14.34 -26.61
CA ARG A 9 0.86 13.30 -27.63
C ARG A 9 2.36 13.23 -27.87
N PHE A 10 2.90 12.03 -27.95
CA PHE A 10 4.30 11.78 -28.25
C PHE A 10 4.39 11.00 -29.56
N ASP A 11 5.28 11.42 -30.46
CA ASP A 11 5.60 10.70 -31.69
C ASP A 11 7.00 10.10 -31.54
N PHE A 12 7.07 8.77 -31.38
CA PHE A 12 8.33 8.07 -31.21
C PHE A 12 9.04 7.76 -32.53
N GLU A 13 8.41 8.01 -33.68
CA GLU A 13 9.02 7.79 -35.01
C GLU A 13 9.87 8.99 -35.46
N THR A 14 9.60 10.17 -34.90
CA THR A 14 10.28 11.42 -35.28
C THR A 14 11.11 11.96 -34.10
N ALA A 15 12.43 11.80 -34.17
CA ALA A 15 13.34 12.25 -33.09
C ALA A 15 13.16 13.74 -32.73
N ASP A 16 12.96 14.61 -33.72
CA ASP A 16 12.77 16.06 -33.52
C ASP A 16 11.44 16.40 -32.81
N SER A 17 10.51 15.45 -32.71
CA SER A 17 9.25 15.63 -32.00
C SER A 17 9.34 15.30 -30.50
N ILE A 18 10.45 14.69 -30.07
CA ILE A 18 10.69 14.33 -28.67
C ILE A 18 11.30 15.55 -27.97
N ILE A 19 10.43 16.33 -27.35
CA ILE A 19 10.80 17.50 -26.54
C ILE A 19 10.74 17.08 -25.08
N TYR A 20 11.83 17.27 -24.32
CA TYR A 20 11.88 16.87 -22.92
C TYR A 20 11.10 17.85 -22.03
N ASP A 21 11.31 19.15 -22.22
CA ASP A 21 10.64 20.19 -21.45
C ASP A 21 9.53 20.84 -22.27
N GLU A 22 8.28 20.50 -21.96
CA GLU A 22 7.13 21.07 -22.65
C GLU A 22 6.09 21.60 -21.65
N SER A 23 5.42 22.68 -22.05
CA SER A 23 4.27 23.23 -21.33
C SER A 23 3.24 23.69 -22.35
N PHE A 24 2.01 23.23 -22.19
CA PHE A 24 0.94 23.61 -23.08
C PHE A 24 -0.38 23.76 -22.32
N ASP A 25 -1.23 24.62 -22.87
CA ASP A 25 -2.53 24.91 -22.31
C ASP A 25 -3.60 24.02 -22.96
N ARG A 26 -4.46 23.44 -22.12
CA ARG A 26 -5.64 22.69 -22.56
C ARG A 26 -6.90 23.38 -22.07
N SER A 27 -7.72 23.84 -23.01
CA SER A 27 -9.03 24.42 -22.72
C SER A 27 -10.04 23.30 -22.48
N ILE A 28 -10.44 23.11 -21.23
CA ILE A 28 -11.37 22.07 -20.81
C ILE A 28 -12.76 22.66 -20.59
N THR A 29 -13.81 21.98 -21.06
CA THR A 29 -15.22 22.37 -20.80
C THR A 29 -15.85 21.45 -19.76
N CYS A 30 -16.17 22.00 -18.59
CA CYS A 30 -16.70 21.23 -17.45
C CYS A 30 -18.08 20.63 -17.75
N LYS A 31 -18.22 19.30 -17.60
CA LYS A 31 -19.52 18.62 -17.80
C LYS A 31 -20.47 18.73 -16.61
N LYS A 32 -19.95 19.06 -15.42
CA LYS A 32 -20.70 19.19 -14.17
C LYS A 32 -20.07 20.27 -13.29
N SER A 33 -20.90 20.99 -12.53
CA SER A 33 -20.40 21.87 -11.46
C SER A 33 -19.85 21.04 -10.31
N GLY A 34 -18.80 21.51 -9.65
CA GLY A 34 -18.21 20.85 -8.51
C GLY A 34 -16.80 21.33 -8.21
N LYS A 35 -16.12 20.59 -7.34
CA LYS A 35 -14.72 20.81 -7.02
C LYS A 35 -13.85 19.84 -7.83
N LEU A 36 -12.75 20.35 -8.38
CA LEU A 36 -11.73 19.52 -9.01
C LEU A 36 -10.81 19.01 -7.89
N ASP A 37 -11.07 17.78 -7.43
CA ASP A 37 -10.32 17.16 -6.34
C ASP A 37 -9.03 16.48 -6.81
N ALA A 38 -9.04 15.89 -8.01
CA ALA A 38 -7.91 15.20 -8.59
C ALA A 38 -7.99 15.13 -10.11
N ILE A 39 -6.86 14.88 -10.76
CA ILE A 39 -6.72 14.57 -12.19
C ILE A 39 -6.30 13.10 -12.29
N LEU A 40 -7.16 12.28 -12.89
CA LEU A 40 -6.82 10.89 -13.23
C LEU A 40 -6.09 10.88 -14.56
N MET A 41 -4.95 10.20 -14.62
CA MET A 41 -4.07 10.15 -15.78
C MET A 41 -3.72 8.70 -16.12
N TRP A 42 -3.68 8.41 -17.42
CA TRP A 42 -3.13 7.19 -18.00
C TRP A 42 -2.70 7.50 -19.43
N TRP A 43 -2.07 6.52 -20.08
CA TRP A 43 -1.62 6.61 -21.47
C TRP A 43 -2.14 5.44 -22.30
N ASP A 44 -2.17 5.64 -23.60
CA ASP A 44 -2.28 4.58 -24.60
C ASP A 44 -1.10 4.66 -25.57
N LEU A 45 -0.74 3.52 -26.18
CA LEU A 45 0.38 3.39 -27.09
C LEU A 45 -0.08 2.64 -28.34
N ASP A 46 -0.03 3.31 -29.49
CA ASP A 46 -0.18 2.69 -30.79
C ASP A 46 1.11 1.95 -31.14
N MET A 47 1.02 0.63 -31.25
CA MET A 47 2.18 -0.24 -31.38
C MET A 47 2.84 -0.17 -32.76
N ASP A 48 2.08 0.21 -33.79
CA ASP A 48 2.55 0.20 -35.18
C ASP A 48 2.16 1.45 -36.00
N GLY A 49 1.56 2.46 -35.35
CA GLY A 49 1.14 3.71 -35.99
C GLY A 49 -0.06 3.57 -36.93
N THR A 50 -0.70 2.40 -36.99
CA THR A 50 -1.84 2.15 -37.88
C THR A 50 -3.19 2.47 -37.23
N GLY A 51 -3.19 2.80 -35.93
CA GLY A 51 -4.38 3.03 -35.13
C GLY A 51 -5.15 1.75 -34.80
N LYS A 52 -4.57 0.56 -34.99
CA LYS A 52 -5.27 -0.73 -34.82
C LYS A 52 -4.85 -1.50 -33.59
N PHE A 53 -3.58 -1.46 -33.22
CA PHE A 53 -3.02 -2.28 -32.14
C PHE A 53 -2.54 -1.39 -31.02
N TRP A 54 -3.27 -1.42 -29.90
CA TRP A 54 -3.03 -0.51 -28.79
C TRP A 54 -2.70 -1.27 -27.52
N ILE A 55 -1.74 -0.74 -26.76
CA ILE A 55 -1.72 -0.93 -25.31
C ILE A 55 -2.46 0.26 -24.72
N ASP A 56 -3.52 0.01 -23.96
CA ASP A 56 -4.32 1.07 -23.33
C ASP A 56 -4.35 0.85 -21.82
N MET A 57 -3.86 1.85 -21.07
CA MET A 57 -3.80 1.85 -19.62
C MET A 57 -5.05 2.46 -18.98
N ALA A 58 -6.12 2.70 -19.73
CA ALA A 58 -7.39 3.15 -19.21
C ALA A 58 -7.92 2.21 -18.11
N PRO A 59 -8.51 2.76 -17.03
CA PRO A 59 -9.09 1.94 -15.98
C PRO A 59 -10.26 1.10 -16.51
N LYS A 60 -10.56 -0.01 -15.82
CA LYS A 60 -11.59 -0.99 -16.22
C LYS A 60 -12.96 -0.39 -16.58
N TRP A 61 -13.36 0.73 -15.97
CA TRP A 61 -14.64 1.39 -16.25
C TRP A 61 -14.63 2.28 -17.50
N ALA A 62 -13.44 2.58 -18.05
CA ALA A 62 -13.24 3.42 -19.22
C ALA A 62 -12.88 2.62 -20.49
N ASN A 63 -12.45 1.36 -20.35
CA ASN A 63 -12.06 0.50 -21.46
C ASN A 63 -12.64 -0.92 -21.35
N ASN A 64 -13.38 -1.34 -22.38
CA ASN A 64 -14.00 -2.67 -22.47
C ASN A 64 -12.99 -3.80 -22.77
N ALA A 65 -11.82 -3.48 -23.32
CA ALA A 65 -10.71 -4.40 -23.58
C ALA A 65 -9.62 -4.33 -22.49
N TYR A 66 -10.03 -4.02 -21.25
CA TYR A 66 -9.12 -3.88 -20.12
C TYR A 66 -8.37 -5.19 -19.80
N HIS A 67 -7.08 -5.07 -19.53
CA HIS A 67 -6.22 -6.15 -19.04
C HIS A 67 -5.47 -5.71 -17.79
N TRP A 68 -5.62 -6.47 -16.69
CA TRP A 68 -4.91 -6.19 -15.45
C TRP A 68 -3.39 -6.36 -15.62
N ARG A 69 -2.64 -5.47 -14.99
CA ARG A 69 -1.17 -5.50 -14.84
C ARG A 69 -0.77 -4.55 -13.70
N ASP A 70 0.40 -4.79 -13.11
CA ASP A 70 0.91 -4.03 -11.95
C ASP A 70 2.14 -3.17 -12.27
N HIS A 71 2.99 -3.62 -13.21
CA HIS A 71 4.17 -2.85 -13.63
C HIS A 71 3.81 -1.52 -14.33
N TRP A 72 2.58 -1.41 -14.84
CA TRP A 72 1.98 -0.15 -15.29
C TRP A 72 0.62 0.01 -14.64
N MET A 73 0.37 1.21 -14.12
CA MET A 73 -0.89 1.59 -13.47
C MET A 73 -1.30 2.99 -13.91
N GLN A 74 -2.51 3.40 -13.51
CA GLN A 74 -2.96 4.78 -13.65
C GLN A 74 -2.31 5.67 -12.59
N ALA A 75 -2.27 6.97 -12.84
CA ALA A 75 -1.74 7.96 -11.92
C ALA A 75 -2.83 8.95 -11.48
N VAL A 76 -2.64 9.50 -10.28
CA VAL A 76 -3.49 10.57 -9.73
C VAL A 76 -2.62 11.78 -9.46
N TYR A 77 -2.97 12.90 -10.06
CA TYR A 77 -2.34 14.20 -9.82
C TYR A 77 -3.29 15.12 -9.06
N TYR A 78 -2.70 16.03 -8.29
CA TYR A 78 -3.44 17.06 -7.57
C TYR A 78 -3.06 18.42 -8.11
N LEU A 79 -4.05 19.31 -8.18
CA LEU A 79 -3.76 20.71 -8.45
C LEU A 79 -3.16 21.35 -7.19
N PRO A 80 -2.24 22.32 -7.35
CA PRO A 80 -1.69 23.08 -6.22
C PRO A 80 -2.76 23.75 -5.34
N HIS A 81 -3.93 24.06 -5.91
CA HIS A 81 -5.02 24.74 -5.21
C HIS A 81 -6.38 24.11 -5.49
N ARG A 82 -7.34 24.42 -4.60
CA ARG A 82 -8.74 24.02 -4.77
C ARG A 82 -9.35 24.82 -5.91
N VAL A 83 -9.78 24.12 -6.95
CA VAL A 83 -10.49 24.73 -8.08
C VAL A 83 -11.94 24.31 -8.03
N ASN A 84 -12.85 25.30 -8.02
CA ASN A 84 -14.27 25.06 -8.24
C ASN A 84 -14.59 25.39 -9.70
N VAL A 85 -15.43 24.55 -10.30
CA VAL A 85 -15.88 24.70 -11.68
C VAL A 85 -17.39 24.65 -11.75
N GLU A 86 -17.97 25.38 -12.69
CA GLU A 86 -19.39 25.34 -13.02
C GLU A 86 -19.63 24.50 -14.28
N LYS A 87 -20.82 23.91 -14.38
CA LYS A 87 -21.23 23.18 -15.59
C LYS A 87 -21.16 24.13 -16.79
N ASN A 88 -20.53 23.63 -17.86
CA ASN A 88 -20.22 24.33 -19.11
C ASN A 88 -19.19 25.46 -18.98
N GLN A 89 -18.62 25.71 -17.79
CA GLN A 89 -17.49 26.61 -17.65
C GLN A 89 -16.30 26.05 -18.41
N LYS A 90 -15.58 26.93 -19.11
CA LYS A 90 -14.26 26.62 -19.66
C LYS A 90 -13.18 27.07 -18.68
N PHE A 91 -12.19 26.22 -18.46
CA PHE A 91 -10.97 26.60 -17.76
C PHE A 91 -9.75 26.10 -18.53
N ILE A 92 -8.62 26.75 -18.30
CA ILE A 92 -7.34 26.35 -18.87
C ILE A 92 -6.62 25.49 -17.84
N LEU A 93 -6.31 24.26 -18.23
CA LEU A 93 -5.38 23.40 -17.51
C LEU A 93 -4.03 23.52 -18.18
N LYS A 94 -3.05 24.06 -17.46
CA LYS A 94 -1.67 24.03 -17.92
C LYS A 94 -1.10 22.66 -17.60
N CYS A 95 -0.71 21.94 -18.64
CA CYS A 95 -0.10 20.62 -18.56
C CYS A 95 1.38 20.79 -18.88
N SER A 96 2.23 20.31 -18.00
CA SER A 96 3.68 20.47 -18.14
C SER A 96 4.35 19.13 -17.90
N HIS A 97 5.48 18.91 -18.56
CA HIS A 97 6.39 17.83 -18.23
C HIS A 97 7.83 18.24 -18.47
N ASP A 98 8.73 17.58 -17.75
CA ASP A 98 10.14 17.51 -18.07
C ASP A 98 10.47 16.11 -18.63
N GLU A 99 11.75 15.76 -18.70
CA GLU A 99 12.21 14.45 -19.19
C GLU A 99 11.59 13.24 -18.46
N PHE A 100 11.20 13.39 -17.19
CA PHE A 100 10.80 12.27 -16.32
C PHE A 100 9.44 12.45 -15.62
N SER A 101 8.95 13.69 -15.48
CA SER A 101 7.84 14.04 -14.60
C SER A 101 6.78 14.83 -15.34
N MET A 102 5.52 14.65 -14.94
CA MET A 102 4.39 15.48 -15.38
C MET A 102 3.79 16.24 -14.20
N TRP A 103 3.25 17.44 -14.43
CA TRP A 103 2.47 18.17 -13.44
C TRP A 103 1.42 19.07 -14.10
N PHE A 104 0.46 19.50 -13.28
CA PHE A 104 -0.70 20.26 -13.75
C PHE A 104 -0.98 21.44 -12.83
N CYS A 105 -1.31 22.59 -13.40
CA CYS A 105 -1.73 23.75 -12.61
C CYS A 105 -2.92 24.50 -13.19
N VAL A 106 -3.61 25.20 -12.29
CA VAL A 106 -4.69 26.15 -12.60
C VAL A 106 -4.51 27.33 -11.63
N GLY A 107 -4.20 28.51 -12.14
CA GLY A 107 -4.01 29.73 -11.32
C GLY A 107 -2.66 29.83 -10.58
N GLU A 108 -2.55 30.81 -9.67
CA GLU A 108 -1.34 31.12 -8.86
C GLU A 108 -1.51 30.84 -7.35
N GLU A 109 -0.37 30.79 -6.64
CA GLU A 109 -0.15 30.14 -5.35
C GLU A 109 -0.59 30.87 -4.07
N TYR A 110 -1.08 30.12 -3.07
CA TYR A 110 -1.03 30.50 -1.64
C TYR A 110 -1.14 29.31 -0.67
N ILE A 111 -0.47 29.42 0.49
CA ILE A 111 -0.56 28.48 1.65
C ILE A 111 -0.77 29.29 2.95
N SER A 112 -1.59 28.78 3.88
CA SER A 112 -1.66 29.26 5.27
C SER A 112 -1.52 28.11 6.28
N TYR A 113 -1.02 28.44 7.48
CA TYR A 113 -0.57 27.51 8.52
C TYR A 113 -1.48 27.56 9.76
N TYR A 114 -1.74 26.41 10.39
CA TYR A 114 -2.49 26.31 11.65
C TYR A 114 -1.57 26.47 12.87
N LYS A 115 -2.02 27.17 13.92
CA LYS A 115 -1.34 27.25 15.23
C LYS A 115 -2.26 26.70 16.32
N PHE A 116 -1.78 25.72 17.09
CA PHE A 116 -2.45 25.22 18.30
C PHE A 116 -1.68 25.66 19.54
N ALA A 117 -2.36 26.28 20.51
CA ALA A 117 -1.72 26.90 21.68
C ALA A 117 -1.38 25.91 22.81
N ASN A 118 -1.95 24.71 22.78
CA ASN A 118 -1.83 23.70 23.83
C ASN A 118 -1.04 22.45 23.38
N VAL A 119 -0.25 22.56 22.31
CA VAL A 119 0.56 21.47 21.77
C VAL A 119 2.03 21.84 21.88
N ASN A 120 2.77 21.06 22.67
CA ASN A 120 4.22 21.14 22.74
C ASN A 120 4.83 19.99 21.94
N VAL A 121 5.66 20.30 20.96
CA VAL A 121 6.39 19.30 20.18
C VAL A 121 7.80 19.17 20.75
N VAL A 122 8.17 17.96 21.14
CA VAL A 122 9.51 17.64 21.64
C VAL A 122 10.23 16.71 20.67
N LYS A 123 11.56 16.77 20.63
CA LYS A 123 12.38 15.98 19.71
C LYS A 123 12.62 14.55 20.22
N SER A 124 12.59 14.34 21.54
CA SER A 124 12.86 13.06 22.18
C SER A 124 11.89 12.74 23.30
N THR A 125 11.65 11.45 23.54
CA THR A 125 10.87 10.96 24.70
C THR A 125 11.51 11.36 26.03
N ALA A 126 12.82 11.62 26.05
CA ALA A 126 13.54 12.13 27.22
C ALA A 126 13.13 13.55 27.62
N ASP A 127 12.59 14.34 26.68
CA ASP A 127 12.25 15.76 26.89
C ASP A 127 10.80 15.97 27.34
N VAL A 128 9.98 14.90 27.38
CA VAL A 128 8.58 14.96 27.83
C VAL A 128 8.54 15.31 29.33
N SER A 129 7.61 16.13 29.81
CA SER A 129 7.50 16.45 31.24
C SER A 129 7.03 15.25 32.09
N ALA A 130 7.30 15.26 33.39
CA ALA A 130 7.01 14.13 34.28
C ALA A 130 5.55 14.07 34.79
N ASP A 131 4.73 15.05 34.43
CA ASP A 131 3.34 15.24 34.89
C ASP A 131 2.29 14.58 33.98
N GLN A 132 2.71 13.72 33.04
CA GLN A 132 1.81 13.09 32.09
C GLN A 132 1.11 11.88 32.70
N ASN A 133 -0.22 11.83 32.57
CA ASN A 133 -1.04 10.75 33.11
C ASN A 133 -1.32 9.63 32.10
N VAL A 134 -1.21 9.94 30.80
CA VAL A 134 -1.61 9.04 29.71
C VAL A 134 -0.59 9.12 28.59
N ILE A 135 -0.14 7.96 28.11
CA ILE A 135 0.60 7.82 26.86
C ILE A 135 -0.36 7.26 25.82
N ILE A 136 -0.60 8.01 24.75
CA ILE A 136 -1.45 7.59 23.64
C ILE A 136 -0.70 7.76 22.32
N GLY A 137 -0.84 6.78 21.43
CA GLY A 137 -0.40 6.88 20.04
C GLY A 137 -1.27 6.00 19.14
N GLU A 138 -1.24 6.24 17.84
CA GLU A 138 -1.80 5.29 16.85
C GLU A 138 -0.84 4.11 16.55
N PRO A 139 0.33 4.06 17.20
CA PRO A 139 1.59 3.60 16.61
C PRO A 139 1.73 3.80 15.10
N PHE A 140 2.18 4.97 14.68
CA PHE A 140 2.55 5.25 13.29
C PHE A 140 3.92 5.93 13.20
N TYR A 141 4.88 5.25 12.58
CA TYR A 141 6.21 5.78 12.31
C TYR A 141 6.45 5.82 10.81
N LEU A 142 6.80 6.99 10.27
CA LEU A 142 7.10 7.16 8.84
C LEU A 142 8.25 6.26 8.35
N SER A 143 9.11 5.80 9.25
CA SER A 143 10.21 4.87 8.93
C SER A 143 9.78 3.40 8.86
N ALA A 144 8.55 3.06 9.24
CA ALA A 144 8.07 1.68 9.21
C ALA A 144 7.74 1.26 7.77
N MET A 145 8.42 0.22 7.31
CA MET A 145 8.24 -0.41 6.01
C MET A 145 7.26 -1.59 6.07
N THR A 146 7.16 -2.29 7.21
CA THR A 146 6.21 -3.36 7.47
C THR A 146 5.19 -2.96 8.55
N PRO A 147 4.01 -3.61 8.62
CA PRO A 147 3.02 -3.30 9.64
C PRO A 147 3.54 -3.41 11.09
N TRP A 148 4.36 -4.42 11.38
CA TRP A 148 4.87 -4.72 12.73
C TRP A 148 6.03 -3.83 13.17
N GLN A 149 6.72 -3.11 12.26
CA GLN A 149 7.78 -2.17 12.66
C GLN A 149 7.28 -0.98 13.49
N ASN A 150 5.96 -0.73 13.50
CA ASN A 150 5.34 0.22 14.42
C ASN A 150 5.40 -0.25 15.89
N LEU A 151 5.84 -1.48 16.18
CA LEU A 151 6.23 -1.95 17.52
C LEU A 151 7.39 -1.16 18.12
N ARG A 152 8.06 -0.28 17.36
CA ARG A 152 8.89 0.80 17.93
C ARG A 152 8.18 1.54 19.06
N PHE A 153 6.87 1.72 18.98
CA PHE A 153 6.04 2.28 20.04
C PHE A 153 6.22 1.57 21.38
N TRP A 154 6.37 0.24 21.38
CA TRP A 154 6.56 -0.54 22.59
C TRP A 154 7.81 -0.11 23.37
N TYR A 155 8.91 0.16 22.66
CA TYR A 155 10.17 0.63 23.24
C TYR A 155 10.07 2.07 23.75
N ASP A 156 9.42 2.96 22.99
CA ASP A 156 9.20 4.35 23.39
C ASP A 156 8.33 4.43 24.66
N VAL A 157 7.25 3.64 24.70
CA VAL A 157 6.37 3.50 25.86
C VAL A 157 7.16 3.04 27.07
N GLN A 158 7.96 1.98 26.98
CA GLN A 158 8.72 1.50 28.14
C GLN A 158 9.75 2.51 28.63
N SER A 159 10.42 3.22 27.71
CA SER A 159 11.33 4.31 28.08
C SER A 159 10.60 5.41 28.84
N LEU A 160 9.37 5.75 28.44
CA LEU A 160 8.54 6.72 29.14
C LEU A 160 8.02 6.19 30.47
N LYS A 161 7.55 4.94 30.53
CA LYS A 161 6.99 4.29 31.73
C LYS A 161 8.00 4.24 32.87
N LYS A 162 9.26 3.94 32.57
CA LYS A 162 10.39 3.97 33.53
C LYS A 162 10.59 5.35 34.17
N ARG A 163 10.18 6.42 33.49
CA ARG A 163 10.38 7.81 33.93
C ARG A 163 9.13 8.45 34.55
N LEU A 164 7.95 8.16 33.98
CA LEU A 164 6.66 8.72 34.41
C LEU A 164 6.04 7.96 35.59
N GLY A 165 6.53 6.74 35.88
CA GLY A 165 6.06 5.92 37.01
C GLY A 165 4.87 5.04 36.65
N SER A 166 4.57 4.08 37.54
CA SER A 166 3.66 2.96 37.31
C SER A 166 2.17 3.32 37.21
N SER A 167 1.79 4.56 37.54
CA SER A 167 0.40 5.04 37.45
C SER A 167 0.02 5.56 36.06
N THR A 168 0.96 5.56 35.10
CA THR A 168 0.73 6.08 33.75
C THR A 168 -0.06 5.06 32.92
N GLU A 169 -1.20 5.48 32.38
CA GLU A 169 -2.01 4.65 31.48
C GLU A 169 -1.42 4.65 30.06
N ILE A 170 -1.48 3.51 29.38
CA ILE A 170 -0.92 3.33 28.03
C ILE A 170 -2.01 2.87 27.07
N TYR A 171 -2.03 3.51 25.90
CA TYR A 171 -2.94 3.19 24.81
C TYR A 171 -2.18 3.24 23.47
N PRO A 172 -2.19 2.17 22.66
CA PRO A 172 -2.86 0.88 22.87
C PRO A 172 -2.20 0.02 23.97
N GLN A 173 -2.98 -0.86 24.61
CA GLN A 173 -2.49 -1.80 25.63
C GLN A 173 -1.93 -3.08 25.03
N THR A 174 -2.54 -3.57 23.96
CA THR A 174 -2.08 -4.78 23.27
C THR A 174 -2.08 -4.56 21.77
N ALA A 175 -1.24 -5.31 21.08
CA ALA A 175 -1.22 -5.38 19.63
C ALA A 175 -1.23 -6.83 19.20
N THR A 176 -1.83 -7.13 18.06
CA THR A 176 -1.89 -8.49 17.54
C THR A 176 -1.53 -8.47 16.06
N LEU A 177 -0.54 -9.26 15.67
CA LEU A 177 -0.25 -9.57 14.28
C LEU A 177 -1.22 -10.67 13.84
N TYR A 178 -2.08 -10.36 12.88
CA TYR A 178 -3.01 -11.31 12.28
C TYR A 178 -2.55 -11.71 10.88
N GLY A 179 -2.98 -12.90 10.46
CA GLY A 179 -2.92 -13.36 9.09
C GLY A 179 -4.25 -13.94 8.61
N MET A 180 -4.41 -14.07 7.30
CA MET A 180 -5.56 -14.72 6.67
C MET A 180 -5.11 -15.36 5.36
N CYS A 181 -5.75 -16.42 4.91
CA CYS A 181 -5.52 -16.98 3.57
C CYS A 181 -6.40 -16.26 2.55
N GLU A 182 -5.81 -15.78 1.46
CA GLU A 182 -6.52 -15.11 0.37
C GLU A 182 -6.16 -15.73 -0.99
N ARG A 183 -7.18 -15.84 -1.84
CA ARG A 183 -7.00 -16.06 -3.26
C ARG A 183 -7.13 -14.70 -3.95
N PHE A 184 -5.98 -14.10 -4.24
CA PHE A 184 -5.91 -12.92 -5.08
C PHE A 184 -6.27 -13.26 -6.53
N ASP A 185 -6.94 -12.33 -7.20
CA ASP A 185 -7.27 -12.49 -8.62
C ASP A 185 -5.99 -12.50 -9.46
N HIS A 186 -5.08 -11.55 -9.18
CA HIS A 186 -3.91 -11.30 -10.03
C HIS A 186 -2.61 -10.92 -9.31
N LEU A 187 -2.65 -10.48 -8.04
CA LEU A 187 -1.46 -9.99 -7.32
C LEU A 187 -0.32 -11.01 -7.30
N GLN A 188 -0.63 -12.31 -7.21
CA GLN A 188 0.34 -13.40 -7.23
C GLN A 188 1.23 -13.41 -8.48
N ASN A 189 0.76 -12.87 -9.61
CA ASN A 189 1.50 -12.83 -10.86
C ASN A 189 2.72 -11.89 -10.81
N THR A 190 2.83 -11.04 -9.78
CA THR A 190 4.02 -10.19 -9.56
C THR A 190 5.23 -10.96 -9.05
N ALA A 191 5.01 -12.15 -8.47
CA ALA A 191 6.06 -12.97 -7.85
C ALA A 191 6.15 -14.41 -8.41
N ALA A 192 5.13 -14.87 -9.12
CA ALA A 192 5.09 -16.19 -9.72
C ALA A 192 6.22 -16.37 -10.75
N PRO A 193 6.74 -17.61 -10.93
CA PRO A 193 7.61 -17.92 -12.06
C PRO A 193 6.93 -17.59 -13.40
N VAL A 194 7.73 -17.12 -14.35
CA VAL A 194 7.31 -16.72 -15.69
C VAL A 194 6.99 -17.94 -16.56
N GLY A 195 7.80 -19.00 -16.49
CA GLY A 195 7.60 -20.23 -17.25
C GLY A 195 7.77 -20.04 -18.76
N GLU A 196 6.79 -20.50 -19.54
CA GLU A 196 6.77 -20.35 -21.00
C GLU A 196 5.83 -19.22 -21.40
N VAL A 197 6.33 -18.26 -22.21
CA VAL A 197 5.56 -17.10 -22.66
C VAL A 197 5.68 -16.97 -24.17
N ASN A 198 4.54 -16.93 -24.88
CA ASN A 198 4.48 -16.85 -26.35
C ASN A 198 5.29 -17.94 -27.08
N GLY A 199 5.37 -19.15 -26.50
CA GLY A 199 6.14 -20.28 -27.06
C GLY A 199 7.64 -20.24 -26.78
N PHE A 200 8.12 -19.31 -25.95
CA PHE A 200 9.51 -19.22 -25.52
C PHE A 200 9.65 -19.68 -24.06
N ASP A 201 10.53 -20.64 -23.81
CA ASP A 201 10.87 -21.12 -22.47
C ASP A 201 11.78 -20.10 -21.76
N LEU A 202 11.28 -19.53 -20.66
CA LEU A 202 11.98 -18.56 -19.81
C LEU A 202 12.36 -19.14 -18.44
N SER A 203 12.36 -20.46 -18.27
CA SER A 203 12.71 -21.13 -17.02
C SER A 203 14.12 -20.78 -16.49
N LEU A 204 15.08 -20.51 -17.38
CA LEU A 204 16.42 -20.03 -16.99
C LEU A 204 16.36 -18.65 -16.29
N PHE A 205 15.46 -17.77 -16.72
CA PHE A 205 15.22 -16.50 -16.03
C PHE A 205 14.61 -16.74 -14.66
N ASP A 206 13.64 -17.65 -14.55
CA ASP A 206 13.03 -18.01 -13.26
C ASP A 206 14.05 -18.54 -12.26
N ASP A 207 14.92 -19.45 -12.70
CA ASP A 207 15.98 -20.00 -11.86
C ASP A 207 16.91 -18.91 -11.30
N LEU A 208 17.27 -17.92 -12.13
CA LEU A 208 18.10 -16.80 -11.72
C LEU A 208 17.34 -15.84 -10.78
N SER A 209 16.14 -15.45 -11.19
CA SER A 209 15.29 -14.48 -10.49
C SER A 209 14.89 -15.00 -9.11
N GLN A 210 14.42 -16.25 -9.01
CA GLN A 210 14.01 -16.83 -7.73
C GLN A 210 15.19 -17.00 -6.77
N LYS A 211 16.38 -17.38 -7.27
CA LYS A 211 17.61 -17.42 -6.43
C LYS A 211 17.99 -16.04 -5.91
N ALA A 212 17.92 -15.01 -6.75
CA ALA A 212 18.19 -13.64 -6.33
C ALA A 212 17.18 -13.19 -5.27
N ARG A 213 15.87 -13.40 -5.49
CA ARG A 213 14.80 -13.07 -4.52
C ARG A 213 15.02 -13.77 -3.17
N LEU A 214 15.32 -15.07 -3.18
CA LEU A 214 15.60 -15.82 -1.94
C LEU A 214 16.83 -15.29 -1.18
N ALA A 215 17.80 -14.69 -1.88
CA ALA A 215 19.01 -14.15 -1.27
C ALA A 215 18.85 -12.73 -0.74
N THR A 216 17.99 -11.90 -1.34
CA THR A 216 17.97 -10.45 -1.09
C THR A 216 16.61 -9.87 -0.69
N THR A 217 15.52 -10.57 -0.97
CA THR A 217 14.16 -10.03 -0.76
C THR A 217 13.59 -10.53 0.56
N ALA A 218 12.86 -9.65 1.25
CA ALA A 218 12.07 -10.06 2.40
C ALA A 218 11.06 -11.12 1.97
N LEU A 219 10.79 -12.11 2.82
CA LEU A 219 9.83 -13.16 2.52
C LEU A 219 8.41 -12.61 2.35
N VAL A 220 8.09 -11.52 3.06
CA VAL A 220 6.80 -10.84 3.03
C VAL A 220 6.95 -9.51 2.29
N ASP A 221 6.22 -9.37 1.19
CA ASP A 221 6.13 -8.13 0.41
C ASP A 221 5.09 -7.18 1.03
N ASN A 222 5.15 -5.88 0.73
CA ASN A 222 4.21 -4.89 1.28
C ASN A 222 3.38 -4.24 0.16
N HIS A 223 2.07 -4.49 0.17
CA HIS A 223 1.15 -4.00 -0.86
C HIS A 223 -0.03 -3.22 -0.25
N PRO A 224 -0.55 -2.19 -0.93
CA PRO A 224 -1.83 -1.58 -0.59
C PRO A 224 -2.98 -2.49 -1.05
N LEU A 225 -3.40 -3.45 -0.22
CA LEU A 225 -4.31 -4.53 -0.66
C LEU A 225 -5.69 -4.07 -1.10
N TRP A 226 -6.10 -2.83 -0.78
CA TRP A 226 -7.35 -2.26 -1.27
C TRP A 226 -7.35 -2.05 -2.80
N GLU A 227 -6.19 -2.07 -3.45
CA GLU A 227 -6.02 -1.95 -4.90
C GLU A 227 -6.12 -3.30 -5.62
N TYR A 228 -6.11 -4.42 -4.89
CA TYR A 228 -6.07 -5.77 -5.43
C TYR A 228 -7.32 -6.55 -5.06
N GLY A 229 -7.99 -7.11 -6.07
CA GLY A 229 -9.14 -7.99 -5.87
C GLY A 229 -8.73 -9.37 -5.37
N GLY A 230 -9.58 -9.97 -4.54
CA GLY A 230 -9.40 -11.31 -4.03
C GLY A 230 -10.61 -11.81 -3.25
N VAL A 231 -10.49 -13.06 -2.79
CA VAL A 231 -11.50 -13.75 -1.98
C VAL A 231 -10.81 -14.42 -0.80
N ALA A 232 -11.33 -14.19 0.41
CA ALA A 232 -10.87 -14.88 1.61
C ALA A 232 -11.10 -16.40 1.46
N THR A 233 -10.07 -17.18 1.79
CA THR A 233 -10.09 -18.65 1.76
C THR A 233 -9.97 -19.27 3.15
N SER A 234 -9.78 -18.43 4.18
CA SER A 234 -9.89 -18.79 5.58
C SER A 234 -10.47 -17.62 6.37
N ASP A 235 -10.89 -17.88 7.60
CA ASP A 235 -11.03 -16.83 8.61
C ASP A 235 -9.63 -16.32 9.02
N ARG A 236 -9.57 -15.16 9.68
CA ARG A 236 -8.31 -14.63 10.22
C ARG A 236 -7.77 -15.52 11.35
N PHE A 237 -6.46 -15.58 11.48
CA PHE A 237 -5.75 -16.29 12.56
C PHE A 237 -4.70 -15.39 13.21
N GLU A 238 -4.53 -15.55 14.52
CA GLU A 238 -3.51 -14.83 15.30
C GLU A 238 -2.12 -15.43 15.01
N VAL A 239 -1.15 -14.57 14.71
CA VAL A 239 0.24 -14.96 14.46
C VAL A 239 1.09 -14.72 15.71
N LEU A 240 1.06 -13.49 16.23
CA LEU A 240 1.75 -13.09 17.46
C LEU A 240 0.91 -12.03 18.18
N ARG A 241 0.95 -12.05 19.51
CA ARG A 241 0.29 -11.06 20.36
C ARG A 241 1.29 -10.41 21.30
N PHE A 242 1.21 -9.09 21.38
CA PHE A 242 2.13 -8.23 22.10
C PHE A 242 1.37 -7.53 23.23
N ASP A 243 1.80 -7.70 24.48
CA ASP A 243 1.31 -6.92 25.60
C ASP A 243 2.23 -5.72 25.83
N LEU A 244 1.77 -4.53 25.41
CA LEU A 244 2.55 -3.29 25.48
C LEU A 244 2.71 -2.80 26.93
N GLN A 245 2.01 -3.42 27.88
CA GLN A 245 2.14 -3.11 29.29
C GLN A 245 3.38 -3.77 29.91
N GLU A 246 3.85 -4.87 29.32
CA GLU A 246 5.06 -5.60 29.71
C GLU A 246 6.30 -5.05 29.00
N ASP A 247 7.49 -5.39 29.49
CA ASP A 247 8.74 -5.08 28.78
C ASP A 247 8.82 -5.88 27.46
N PRO A 248 9.35 -5.30 26.36
CA PRO A 248 9.65 -6.03 25.13
C PRO A 248 10.47 -7.30 25.42
N HIS A 249 9.97 -8.43 24.95
CA HIS A 249 10.60 -9.73 25.11
C HIS A 249 10.37 -10.57 23.86
N ASP A 250 11.21 -11.59 23.68
CA ASP A 250 11.13 -12.45 22.51
C ASP A 250 9.84 -13.25 22.52
N LEU A 251 9.18 -13.32 21.36
CA LEU A 251 7.97 -14.13 21.17
C LEU A 251 8.22 -15.15 20.07
N HIS A 252 7.57 -16.31 20.20
CA HIS A 252 7.64 -17.37 19.20
C HIS A 252 6.32 -18.11 19.11
N ALA A 253 5.82 -18.27 17.89
CA ALA A 253 4.68 -19.11 17.58
C ALA A 253 5.03 -20.04 16.42
N ASN A 254 4.70 -21.32 16.57
CA ASN A 254 4.84 -22.33 15.52
C ASN A 254 3.52 -23.11 15.43
N PHE A 255 2.77 -22.85 14.37
CA PHE A 255 1.43 -23.42 14.22
C PHE A 255 1.15 -23.77 12.76
N LYS A 256 0.06 -24.51 12.55
CA LYS A 256 -0.36 -25.01 11.26
C LYS A 256 -1.71 -24.40 10.91
N ILE A 257 -1.84 -23.92 9.68
CA ILE A 257 -3.11 -23.52 9.09
C ILE A 257 -3.53 -24.56 8.04
N ASP A 258 -4.80 -24.96 8.07
CA ASP A 258 -5.36 -25.97 7.18
C ASP A 258 -6.25 -25.34 6.08
N SER A 259 -6.48 -26.08 4.99
CA SER A 259 -7.48 -25.80 3.95
C SER A 259 -7.20 -24.58 3.07
N LEU A 260 -6.16 -24.71 2.23
CA LEU A 260 -5.68 -23.69 1.29
C LEU A 260 -6.27 -23.81 -0.12
N HIS A 261 -7.51 -24.27 -0.28
CA HIS A 261 -8.04 -24.50 -1.62
C HIS A 261 -8.03 -23.19 -2.42
N ASP A 262 -7.24 -23.17 -3.49
CA ASP A 262 -6.98 -22.01 -4.35
C ASP A 262 -6.34 -20.79 -3.65
N THR A 263 -5.86 -20.89 -2.41
CA THR A 263 -5.10 -19.82 -1.75
C THR A 263 -3.80 -19.58 -2.50
N ASN A 264 -3.48 -18.32 -2.78
CA ASN A 264 -2.23 -17.93 -3.43
C ASN A 264 -1.47 -16.82 -2.68
N GLY A 265 -2.02 -16.29 -1.60
CA GLY A 265 -1.33 -15.38 -0.70
C GLY A 265 -1.82 -15.44 0.75
N ILE A 266 -0.99 -14.96 1.66
CA ILE A 266 -1.30 -14.76 3.07
C ILE A 266 -1.05 -13.30 3.44
N PRO A 267 -2.09 -12.45 3.43
CA PRO A 267 -2.06 -11.12 4.02
C PRO A 267 -1.77 -11.15 5.52
N LEU A 268 -1.03 -10.14 5.98
CA LEU A 268 -0.58 -9.93 7.35
C LEU A 268 -0.77 -8.46 7.74
N TRP A 269 -1.36 -8.21 8.90
CA TRP A 269 -1.60 -6.85 9.40
C TRP A 269 -1.59 -6.78 10.93
N MET A 270 -1.48 -5.57 11.47
CA MET A 270 -1.57 -5.31 12.90
C MET A 270 -2.98 -4.86 13.28
N GLU A 271 -3.45 -5.33 14.43
CA GLU A 271 -4.56 -4.72 15.15
C GLU A 271 -4.07 -4.21 16.50
N TRP A 272 -4.40 -2.97 16.81
CA TRP A 272 -4.01 -2.27 18.03
C TRP A 272 -5.24 -2.08 18.92
N HIS A 273 -5.17 -2.50 20.19
CA HIS A 273 -6.29 -2.50 21.10
C HIS A 273 -6.17 -1.38 22.13
N PHE A 274 -7.18 -0.49 22.15
CA PHE A 274 -7.33 0.70 22.98
C PHE A 274 -8.52 0.50 23.94
N GLY A 275 -8.32 -0.26 25.00
CA GLY A 275 -9.40 -0.70 25.88
C GLY A 275 -10.46 -1.49 25.10
N ASN A 276 -11.66 -0.93 24.96
CA ASN A 276 -12.78 -1.55 24.25
C ASN A 276 -12.81 -1.24 22.73
N TYR A 277 -11.87 -0.43 22.25
CA TYR A 277 -11.74 -0.07 20.84
C TYR A 277 -10.56 -0.81 20.21
N SER A 278 -10.71 -1.23 18.95
CA SER A 278 -9.61 -1.84 18.18
C SER A 278 -9.39 -1.08 16.89
N HIS A 279 -8.14 -0.82 16.56
CA HIS A 279 -7.71 -0.16 15.34
C HIS A 279 -6.94 -1.14 14.47
N SER A 280 -7.51 -1.51 13.32
CA SER A 280 -6.85 -2.36 12.34
C SER A 280 -6.04 -1.54 11.34
N THR A 281 -4.86 -2.05 10.96
CA THR A 281 -4.05 -1.59 9.83
C THR A 281 -4.24 -2.45 8.57
N GLY A 282 -5.20 -3.37 8.59
CA GLY A 282 -5.51 -4.28 7.47
C GLY A 282 -7.01 -4.30 7.20
N LEU A 283 -7.70 -5.35 7.64
CA LEU A 283 -9.13 -5.51 7.40
C LEU A 283 -9.94 -4.38 8.05
N LYS A 284 -10.86 -3.77 7.30
CA LYS A 284 -11.80 -2.74 7.80
C LYS A 284 -12.91 -3.34 8.66
N HIS A 285 -13.34 -4.54 8.32
CA HIS A 285 -14.31 -5.36 9.03
C HIS A 285 -13.92 -6.82 8.86
N GLU A 286 -14.44 -7.67 9.75
CA GLU A 286 -14.24 -9.11 9.64
C GLU A 286 -14.74 -9.62 8.28
N SER A 287 -13.94 -10.48 7.65
CA SER A 287 -14.26 -11.11 6.38
C SER A 287 -14.28 -12.61 6.59
N LYS A 288 -15.31 -13.27 6.06
CA LYS A 288 -15.46 -14.72 6.13
C LYS A 288 -14.95 -15.39 4.87
N THR A 289 -14.67 -16.68 4.98
CA THR A 289 -14.36 -17.52 3.82
C THR A 289 -15.40 -17.36 2.71
N GLY A 290 -14.95 -17.07 1.50
CA GLY A 290 -15.78 -16.81 0.31
C GLY A 290 -16.16 -15.35 0.08
N GLU A 291 -15.88 -14.44 1.02
CA GLU A 291 -16.12 -13.01 0.87
C GLU A 291 -14.90 -12.29 0.28
N SER A 292 -15.14 -11.14 -0.35
CA SER A 292 -14.05 -10.24 -0.78
C SER A 292 -13.63 -9.35 0.38
N PRO A 293 -12.39 -9.43 0.86
CA PRO A 293 -11.94 -8.65 2.00
C PRO A 293 -11.90 -7.15 1.69
N ALA A 294 -12.31 -6.32 2.65
CA ALA A 294 -12.19 -4.87 2.55
C ALA A 294 -10.94 -4.39 3.30
N TRP A 295 -9.86 -4.12 2.57
CA TRP A 295 -8.60 -3.64 3.11
C TRP A 295 -8.60 -2.12 3.32
N LYS A 296 -7.90 -1.66 4.37
CA LYS A 296 -7.80 -0.25 4.75
C LYS A 296 -6.86 0.53 3.84
N GLU A 297 -7.33 1.69 3.36
CA GLU A 297 -6.53 2.64 2.61
C GLU A 297 -5.56 3.41 3.53
N GLY A 298 -4.47 3.92 2.96
CA GLY A 298 -3.47 4.73 3.68
C GLY A 298 -2.43 3.93 4.46
N VAL A 299 -2.52 2.59 4.43
CA VAL A 299 -1.52 1.67 4.99
C VAL A 299 -1.30 0.50 4.03
N ARG A 300 -0.07 -0.03 4.00
CA ARG A 300 0.25 -1.26 3.27
C ARG A 300 0.18 -2.44 4.22
N GLN A 301 -0.28 -3.58 3.72
CA GLN A 301 -0.29 -4.83 4.45
C GLN A 301 0.89 -5.69 3.97
N GLY A 302 1.41 -6.53 4.86
CA GLY A 302 2.35 -7.56 4.47
C GLY A 302 1.59 -8.64 3.69
N VAL A 303 2.18 -9.21 2.65
CA VAL A 303 1.66 -10.38 1.95
C VAL A 303 2.80 -11.35 1.72
N TYR A 304 2.59 -12.59 2.13
CA TYR A 304 3.37 -13.71 1.64
C TYR A 304 2.67 -14.33 0.43
N LEU A 305 3.25 -14.19 -0.77
CA LEU A 305 2.77 -14.89 -1.96
C LEU A 305 3.32 -16.33 -1.96
N LEU A 306 2.42 -17.31 -2.06
CA LEU A 306 2.79 -18.72 -1.91
C LEU A 306 3.77 -19.15 -3.01
N SER A 307 4.86 -19.81 -2.60
CA SER A 307 5.78 -20.43 -3.55
C SER A 307 5.09 -21.59 -4.30
N PRO A 308 5.58 -21.97 -5.51
CA PRO A 308 5.03 -23.09 -6.26
C PRO A 308 4.94 -24.40 -5.46
N ALA A 309 5.89 -24.63 -4.54
CA ALA A 309 5.90 -25.80 -3.67
C ALA A 309 4.75 -25.80 -2.65
N LEU A 310 4.37 -24.62 -2.16
CA LEU A 310 3.30 -24.45 -1.16
C LEU A 310 1.91 -24.38 -1.76
N LEU A 311 1.76 -23.94 -3.02
CA LEU A 311 0.48 -23.93 -3.73
C LEU A 311 -0.16 -25.33 -3.85
N GLN A 312 0.64 -26.40 -3.77
CA GLN A 312 0.18 -27.78 -3.85
C GLN A 312 -0.15 -28.39 -2.47
N GLN A 313 0.13 -27.67 -1.38
CA GLN A 313 -0.05 -28.17 -0.03
C GLN A 313 -1.48 -27.90 0.45
N LYS A 314 -2.03 -28.83 1.24
CA LYS A 314 -3.35 -28.64 1.90
C LYS A 314 -3.28 -27.82 3.18
N SER A 315 -2.07 -27.49 3.61
CA SER A 315 -1.78 -26.79 4.84
C SER A 315 -0.39 -26.19 4.81
N ILE A 316 -0.19 -25.10 5.53
CA ILE A 316 1.11 -24.45 5.69
C ILE A 316 1.44 -24.37 7.17
N ARG A 317 2.70 -24.62 7.51
CA ARG A 317 3.24 -24.32 8.84
C ARG A 317 3.84 -22.93 8.84
N ILE A 318 3.51 -22.16 9.87
CA ILE A 318 4.00 -20.80 10.07
C ILE A 318 4.89 -20.82 11.33
N ASP A 319 6.15 -20.43 11.17
CA ASP A 319 7.07 -20.13 12.28
C ASP A 319 7.25 -18.61 12.31
N ALA A 320 6.77 -17.99 13.38
CA ALA A 320 6.82 -16.55 13.60
C ALA A 320 7.62 -16.26 14.86
N ARG A 321 8.62 -15.38 14.75
CA ARG A 321 9.45 -14.97 15.89
C ARG A 321 9.59 -13.46 15.94
N PHE A 322 9.41 -12.89 17.11
CA PHE A 322 9.78 -11.51 17.39
C PHE A 322 11.07 -11.50 18.20
N ASP A 323 12.08 -10.77 17.69
CA ASP A 323 13.35 -10.54 18.40
C ASP A 323 13.32 -9.15 19.03
N SER A 324 13.25 -9.12 20.35
CA SER A 324 13.15 -7.90 21.15
C SER A 324 14.41 -7.04 21.18
N LYS A 325 15.56 -7.55 20.70
CA LYS A 325 16.80 -6.75 20.63
C LYS A 325 16.83 -5.86 19.40
N ILE A 326 16.23 -6.33 18.30
CA ILE A 326 16.20 -5.59 17.04
C ILE A 326 14.81 -5.00 16.74
N GLY A 327 13.75 -5.50 17.39
CA GLY A 327 12.38 -5.04 17.18
C GLY A 327 11.75 -5.54 15.87
N GLU A 328 12.17 -6.72 15.41
CA GLU A 328 11.72 -7.27 14.12
C GLU A 328 10.99 -8.60 14.28
N VAL A 329 10.07 -8.84 13.34
CA VAL A 329 9.37 -10.11 13.19
C VAL A 329 9.95 -10.86 12.00
N SER A 330 10.46 -12.07 12.25
CA SER A 330 10.87 -13.01 11.22
C SER A 330 9.78 -14.07 11.02
N LEU A 331 9.43 -14.33 9.77
CA LEU A 331 8.41 -15.30 9.38
C LEU A 331 9.02 -16.36 8.46
N GLN A 332 8.59 -17.61 8.62
CA GLN A 332 8.85 -18.70 7.70
C GLN A 332 7.57 -19.49 7.42
N PHE A 333 7.41 -19.94 6.17
CA PHE A 333 6.25 -20.69 5.69
C PHE A 333 6.75 -21.97 5.01
N TYR A 334 6.31 -23.15 5.46
CA TYR A 334 6.76 -24.44 4.91
C TYR A 334 5.74 -25.58 5.06
#